data_AF-A0A7J8SCX8-F1
#
_entry.id   AF-A0A7J8SCX8-F1
#
_cell.length_a   1.000
_cell.length_b   1.000
_cell.length_c   1.000
_cell.angle_alpha   90.00
_cell.angle_beta   90.00
_cell.angle_gamma   90.00
#
_symmetry.space_group_name_H-M   'P 1'
#
loop_
_entity.id
_entity.type
_entity.pdbx_description
1 polymer ?
#
loop_
_entity_poly.entity_id
_entity_poly.type
_entity_poly.pdbx_seq_one_letter_code
_entity_poly.pdbx_strand_id
1 'polypeptide(L)'
;MGWRGVFYSSLFLLTLVESSSRSEKILFSNLGAQKAVEFSWPVFSASIFVFVALVLSMYLIFEHLASYNQPEEQKFLIGLILMVPVYALESFLSLLDSGAAFNCEVIRDCYEAFALYCFERYLIACL
;
A
#
# COMPACT_ATOMS: atom_id res chain seq x y z
N MET A 1 -2.66 -20.21 -18.12
CA MET A 1 -2.55 -21.06 -16.90
C MET A 1 -1.45 -20.49 -16.02
N GLY A 2 -1.78 -19.64 -15.04
CA GLY A 2 -0.76 -19.00 -14.18
C GLY A 2 -1.28 -18.37 -12.88
N TRP A 3 -2.60 -18.36 -12.65
CA TRP A 3 -3.21 -17.66 -11.52
C TRP A 3 -2.80 -18.22 -10.14
N ARG A 4 -2.47 -19.51 -10.07
CA ARG A 4 -2.10 -20.17 -8.81
C ARG A 4 -0.80 -19.62 -8.21
N GLY A 5 0.15 -19.17 -9.03
CA GLY A 5 1.42 -18.60 -8.54
C GLY A 5 1.25 -17.25 -7.86
N VAL A 6 0.31 -16.43 -8.35
CA VAL A 6 -0.01 -15.11 -7.77
C VAL A 6 -0.64 -15.25 -6.39
N PHE A 7 -1.50 -16.25 -6.19
CA PHE A 7 -2.06 -16.54 -4.86
C PHE A 7 -0.99 -16.97 -3.85
N TYR A 8 -0.02 -17.80 -4.26
CA TYR A 8 1.10 -18.17 -3.37
C TYR A 8 2.06 -17.01 -3.10
N SER A 9 2.29 -16.13 -4.08
CA SER A 9 3.15 -14.94 -3.92
C SER A 9 2.47 -13.88 -3.03
N SER A 10 1.16 -13.68 -3.18
CA SER A 10 0.37 -12.82 -2.29
C SER A 10 0.35 -13.37 -0.85
N LEU A 11 0.23 -14.69 -0.67
CA LEU A 11 0.37 -15.33 0.65
C LEU A 11 1.78 -15.18 1.24
N PHE A 12 2.83 -15.27 0.40
CA PHE A 12 4.22 -15.10 0.84
C PHE A 12 4.54 -13.66 1.24
N LEU A 13 4.07 -12.66 0.50
CA LEU A 13 4.19 -11.25 0.87
C LEU A 13 3.36 -10.91 2.10
N LEU A 14 2.19 -11.53 2.28
CA LEU A 14 1.47 -11.45 3.55
C LEU A 14 2.30 -12.01 4.70
N THR A 15 3.07 -13.08 4.50
CA THR A 15 3.94 -13.62 5.55
C THR A 15 5.14 -12.70 5.85
N LEU A 16 5.63 -11.96 4.85
CA LEU A 16 6.76 -11.04 4.98
C LEU A 16 6.34 -9.70 5.64
N VAL A 17 5.16 -9.17 5.31
CA VAL A 17 4.59 -7.98 5.97
C VAL A 17 4.15 -8.29 7.41
N GLU A 18 3.75 -9.54 7.69
CA GLU A 18 3.51 -10.04 9.05
C GLU A 18 4.80 -10.10 9.89
N SER A 19 5.96 -10.31 9.25
CA SER A 19 7.27 -10.33 9.91
C SER A 19 7.76 -8.93 10.29
N SER A 20 7.61 -7.95 9.38
CA SER A 20 7.97 -6.55 9.64
C SER A 20 7.06 -5.94 10.72
N SER A 21 5.76 -6.23 10.65
CA SER A 21 4.79 -5.76 11.65
C SER A 21 4.98 -6.39 13.03
N ARG A 22 5.54 -7.60 13.14
CA ARG A 22 5.90 -8.23 14.42
C ARG A 22 6.98 -7.42 15.17
N SER A 23 7.88 -6.75 14.45
CA SER A 23 8.92 -5.91 15.04
C SER A 23 8.36 -4.57 15.57
N GLU A 24 7.38 -3.98 14.90
CA GLU A 24 6.71 -2.75 15.35
C GLU A 24 5.68 -3.00 16.46
N LYS A 25 4.93 -4.12 16.39
CA LYS A 25 3.91 -4.51 17.40
C LYS A 25 4.50 -4.72 18.80
N ILE A 26 5.74 -5.21 18.92
CA ILE A 26 6.35 -5.46 20.24
C ILE A 26 6.62 -4.14 20.97
N LEU A 27 7.01 -3.08 20.27
CA LEU A 27 7.28 -1.77 20.87
C LEU A 27 6.00 -0.97 21.15
N PHE A 28 4.99 -1.07 20.27
CA PHE A 28 3.72 -0.33 20.41
C PHE A 28 2.75 -0.93 21.46
N SER A 29 2.89 -2.23 21.75
CA SER A 29 1.97 -3.00 22.61
C SER A 29 1.88 -2.52 24.07
N ASN A 30 2.93 -1.91 24.62
CA ASN A 30 2.98 -1.60 26.05
C ASN A 30 2.36 -0.24 26.44
N LEU A 31 2.10 0.66 25.49
CA LEU A 31 1.62 2.02 25.81
C LEU A 31 0.14 2.29 25.45
N GLY A 32 -0.45 1.50 24.55
CA GLY A 32 -1.81 1.73 24.00
C GLY A 32 -2.96 0.96 24.63
N ALA A 33 -2.69 0.07 25.60
CA ALA A 33 -3.67 -0.91 26.11
C ALA A 33 -4.93 -0.31 26.75
N GLN A 34 -4.92 0.98 27.13
CA GLN A 34 -6.03 1.62 27.83
C GLN A 34 -7.03 2.36 26.92
N LYS A 35 -6.68 2.70 25.66
CA LYS A 35 -7.58 3.40 24.71
C LYS A 35 -8.23 2.49 23.65
N ALA A 36 -7.72 1.27 23.46
CA ALA A 36 -8.09 0.40 22.34
C ALA A 36 -9.50 -0.22 22.41
N VAL A 37 -10.15 -0.21 23.59
CA VAL A 37 -11.42 -0.93 23.80
C VAL A 37 -12.61 -0.27 23.09
N GLU A 38 -12.61 1.05 22.93
CA GLU A 38 -13.68 1.80 22.23
C GLU A 38 -13.48 1.83 20.70
N PHE A 39 -12.24 1.67 20.23
CA PHE A 39 -11.84 1.92 18.84
C PHE A 39 -11.78 0.65 17.97
N SER A 40 -12.18 -0.50 18.51
CA SER A 40 -12.00 -1.81 17.86
C SER A 40 -12.80 -1.99 16.56
N TRP A 41 -14.02 -1.47 16.47
CA TRP A 41 -14.85 -1.59 15.26
C TRP A 41 -14.30 -0.83 14.04
N PRO A 42 -13.94 0.48 14.13
CA PRO A 42 -13.40 1.21 12.99
C PRO A 42 -12.03 0.72 12.54
N VAL A 43 -11.17 0.27 13.47
CA VAL A 43 -9.86 -0.32 13.11
C VAL A 43 -10.04 -1.61 12.31
N PHE A 44 -10.96 -2.47 12.75
CA PHE A 44 -11.23 -3.74 12.07
C PHE A 44 -11.78 -3.52 10.66
N SER A 45 -12.75 -2.62 10.49
CA SER A 45 -13.30 -2.30 9.17
C SER A 45 -12.25 -1.67 8.26
N ALA A 46 -11.49 -0.67 8.74
CA ALA A 46 -10.42 -0.04 7.97
C ALA A 46 -9.35 -1.05 7.54
N SER A 47 -8.93 -1.95 8.44
CA SER A 47 -7.95 -2.99 8.12
C SER A 47 -8.40 -3.90 6.98
N ILE A 48 -9.69 -4.27 6.92
CA ILE A 48 -10.23 -5.10 5.83
C ILE A 48 -10.18 -4.34 4.51
N PHE A 49 -10.61 -3.08 4.48
CA PHE A 49 -10.59 -2.28 3.24
C PHE A 49 -9.18 -2.03 2.73
N VAL A 50 -8.22 -1.75 3.61
CA VAL A 50 -6.80 -1.60 3.25
C VAL A 50 -6.25 -2.90 2.68
N PHE A 51 -6.57 -4.03 3.29
CA PHE A 51 -6.16 -5.34 2.79
C PHE A 51 -6.71 -5.60 1.37
N VAL A 52 -7.98 -5.31 1.13
CA VAL A 52 -8.60 -5.45 -0.20
C VAL A 52 -7.93 -4.52 -1.21
N ALA A 53 -7.65 -3.26 -0.84
CA ALA A 53 -6.96 -2.30 -1.70
C ALA A 53 -5.55 -2.80 -2.08
N LEU A 54 -4.78 -3.31 -1.11
CA LEU A 54 -3.47 -3.90 -1.36
C LEU A 54 -3.54 -5.08 -2.33
N VAL A 55 -4.47 -6.01 -2.11
CA VAL A 55 -4.62 -7.20 -2.98
C VAL A 55 -5.01 -6.80 -4.40
N LEU A 56 -5.96 -5.87 -4.56
CA LEU A 56 -6.37 -5.40 -5.88
C LEU A 56 -5.24 -4.67 -6.60
N SER A 57 -4.54 -3.74 -5.94
CA SER A 57 -3.41 -3.03 -6.54
C SER A 57 -2.28 -3.97 -6.93
N MET A 58 -1.97 -4.96 -6.10
CA MET A 58 -0.97 -5.98 -6.45
C MET A 58 -1.42 -6.80 -7.66
N TYR A 59 -2.70 -7.18 -7.75
CA TYR A 59 -3.24 -7.88 -8.92
C TYR A 59 -3.08 -7.06 -10.21
N LEU A 60 -3.43 -5.77 -10.18
CA LEU A 60 -3.25 -4.87 -11.34
C LEU A 60 -1.77 -4.78 -11.76
N ILE A 61 -0.86 -4.65 -10.80
CA ILE A 61 0.59 -4.59 -11.07
C ILE A 61 1.07 -5.90 -11.72
N PHE A 62 0.61 -7.05 -11.21
CA PHE A 62 0.95 -8.35 -11.79
C PHE A 62 0.43 -8.51 -13.21
N GLU A 63 -0.79 -8.05 -13.50
CA GLU A 63 -1.35 -8.10 -14.84
C GLU A 63 -0.53 -7.24 -15.83
N HIS A 64 -0.14 -6.03 -15.42
CA HIS A 64 0.75 -5.18 -16.21
C HIS A 64 2.14 -5.81 -16.42
N LEU A 65 2.71 -6.42 -15.39
CA LEU A 65 3.99 -7.14 -15.48
C LEU A 65 3.89 -8.45 -16.27
N ALA A 66 2.72 -9.08 -16.36
CA ALA A 66 2.52 -10.28 -17.16
C ALA A 66 2.44 -9.95 -18.67
N SER A 67 1.92 -8.77 -19.01
CA SER A 67 1.87 -8.24 -20.38
C SER A 67 2.99 -7.20 -20.61
N TYR A 68 4.23 -7.54 -20.23
CA TYR A 68 5.37 -6.60 -20.24
C TYR A 68 5.97 -6.39 -21.63
N ASN A 69 5.21 -5.73 -22.51
CA ASN A 69 5.62 -5.50 -23.90
C ASN A 69 6.45 -4.21 -24.08
N GLN A 70 6.25 -3.19 -23.23
CA GLN A 70 6.94 -1.89 -23.32
C GLN A 70 7.43 -1.43 -21.93
N PRO A 71 8.66 -1.79 -21.55
CA PRO A 71 9.17 -1.60 -20.19
C PRO A 71 9.39 -0.13 -19.82
N GLU A 72 9.60 0.73 -20.81
CA GLU A 72 9.85 2.16 -20.61
C GLU A 72 8.61 2.95 -20.18
N GLU A 73 7.43 2.53 -20.61
CA GLU A 73 6.16 3.18 -20.26
C GLU A 73 5.50 2.54 -19.05
N GLN A 74 5.50 1.20 -18.98
CA GLN A 74 4.83 0.45 -17.90
C GLN A 74 5.42 0.70 -16.52
N LYS A 75 6.73 1.01 -16.43
CA LYS A 75 7.35 1.39 -15.15
C LYS A 75 6.73 2.64 -14.53
N PHE A 76 6.31 3.60 -15.36
CA PHE A 76 5.66 4.83 -14.90
C PHE A 76 4.21 4.55 -14.48
N LEU A 77 3.52 3.67 -15.21
CA LEU A 77 2.16 3.25 -14.87
C LEU A 77 2.10 2.49 -13.54
N ILE A 78 3.07 1.63 -13.24
CA ILE A 78 3.18 0.95 -11.94
C ILE A 78 3.33 1.99 -10.81
N GLY A 79 4.10 3.05 -11.04
CA GLY A 79 4.22 4.18 -10.13
C GLY A 79 2.89 4.88 -9.86
N LEU A 80 1.97 4.93 -10.83
CA LEU A 80 0.62 5.49 -10.65
C LEU A 80 -0.31 4.55 -9.86
N ILE A 81 -0.27 3.24 -10.16
CA ILE A 81 -1.12 2.23 -9.50
C ILE A 81 -0.78 2.10 -8.00
N LEU A 82 0.49 2.31 -7.65
CA LEU A 82 0.97 2.29 -6.27
C LEU A 82 0.42 3.47 -5.43
N MET A 83 -0.28 4.43 -6.01
CA MET A 83 -0.96 5.50 -5.27
C MET A 83 -2.04 4.95 -4.33
N VAL A 84 -2.93 4.09 -4.84
CA VAL A 84 -4.04 3.52 -4.07
C VAL A 84 -3.59 2.85 -2.76
N PRO A 85 -2.59 1.94 -2.75
CA PRO A 85 -2.16 1.28 -1.52
C PRO A 85 -1.42 2.23 -0.56
N VAL A 86 -0.67 3.22 -1.06
CA VAL A 86 0.02 4.22 -0.23
C VAL A 86 -0.99 5.05 0.55
N TYR A 87 -2.03 5.54 -0.11
CA TYR A 87 -3.07 6.36 0.54
C TYR A 87 -3.93 5.53 1.51
N ALA A 88 -4.22 4.27 1.18
CA ALA A 88 -4.93 3.36 2.07
C ALA A 88 -4.14 3.09 3.36
N LEU A 89 -2.82 2.85 3.24
CA LEU A 89 -1.93 2.66 4.38
C LEU A 89 -1.78 3.93 5.22
N GLU A 90 -1.59 5.09 4.60
CA GLU A 90 -1.51 6.38 5.30
C GLU A 90 -2.77 6.65 6.12
N SER A 91 -3.94 6.45 5.52
CA SER A 91 -5.24 6.61 6.20
C SER A 91 -5.37 5.68 7.42
N PHE A 92 -4.86 4.45 7.33
CA PHE A 92 -4.88 3.50 8.44
C PHE A 92 -3.87 3.84 9.54
N LEU A 93 -2.68 4.31 9.19
CA LEU A 93 -1.67 4.74 10.14
C LEU A 93 -2.11 5.98 10.92
N SER A 94 -2.71 6.96 10.23
CA SER A 94 -3.30 8.15 10.87
C SER A 94 -4.42 7.79 11.86
N LEU A 95 -5.17 6.73 11.57
CA LEU A 95 -6.20 6.19 12.45
C LEU A 95 -5.62 5.50 13.70
N LEU A 96 -4.44 4.88 13.61
CA LEU A 96 -3.77 4.22 14.74
C LEU A 96 -3.01 5.18 15.64
N ASP A 97 -2.34 6.19 15.06
CA ASP A 97 -1.57 7.16 15.80
C ASP A 97 -1.67 8.56 15.19
N SER A 98 -2.31 9.46 15.93
CA SER A 98 -2.41 10.88 15.55
C SER A 98 -1.04 11.58 15.60
N GLY A 99 -0.05 11.04 16.33
CA GLY A 99 1.31 11.58 16.36
C GLY A 99 2.08 11.34 15.06
N ALA A 100 1.84 10.19 14.43
CA ALA A 100 2.42 9.82 13.14
C ALA A 100 1.78 10.55 11.94
N ALA A 101 0.64 11.22 12.12
CA ALA A 101 -0.12 11.86 11.04
C ALA A 101 0.72 12.86 10.22
N PHE A 102 1.52 13.70 10.89
CA PHE A 102 2.38 14.67 10.21
C PHE A 102 3.45 13.99 9.33
N ASN A 103 4.05 12.91 9.81
CA ASN A 103 5.06 12.20 9.04
C ASN A 103 4.44 11.46 7.84
N CYS A 104 3.24 10.92 8.00
CA CYS A 104 2.51 10.26 6.92
C CYS A 104 2.04 11.26 5.85
N GLU A 105 1.61 12.47 6.25
CA GLU A 105 1.27 13.57 5.35
C GLU A 105 2.46 13.98 4.49
N VAL A 106 3.65 14.15 5.08
CA VAL A 106 4.87 14.47 4.31
C VAL A 106 5.22 13.36 3.31
N ILE A 107 5.08 12.08 3.68
CA ILE A 107 5.33 10.94 2.78
C ILE A 107 4.33 10.96 1.61
N ARG A 108 3.05 11.25 1.88
CA ARG A 108 1.99 11.36 0.87
C ARG A 108 2.29 12.48 -0.12
N ASP A 109 2.66 13.66 0.37
CA ASP A 109 2.96 14.82 -0.48
C ASP A 109 4.20 14.55 -1.37
N CYS A 110 5.22 13.90 -0.82
CA CYS A 110 6.38 13.46 -1.59
C CYS A 110 6.01 12.43 -2.68
N TYR A 111 5.13 11.50 -2.33
CA TYR A 111 4.67 10.47 -3.26
C TYR A 111 3.79 11.06 -4.38
N GLU A 112 2.96 12.05 -4.07
CA GLU A 112 2.14 12.75 -5.05
C GLU A 112 3.00 13.45 -6.11
N ALA A 113 4.09 14.11 -5.70
CA ALA A 113 5.07 14.68 -6.62
C ALA A 113 5.72 13.61 -7.52
N PHE A 114 6.07 12.45 -6.95
CA PHE A 114 6.60 11.32 -7.72
C PHE A 114 5.56 10.74 -8.70
N ALA A 115 4.30 10.63 -8.30
CA ALA A 115 3.21 10.13 -9.14
C ALA A 115 2.94 11.07 -10.32
N LEU A 116 2.93 12.39 -10.09
CA LEU A 116 2.81 13.39 -11.16
C LEU A 116 3.98 13.33 -12.15
N TYR A 117 5.21 13.13 -11.66
CA TYR A 117 6.37 12.92 -12.53
C TYR A 117 6.20 11.67 -13.40
N CYS A 118 5.73 10.55 -12.83
CA CYS A 118 5.45 9.34 -13.59
C CYS A 118 4.35 9.56 -14.63
N PHE A 119 3.29 10.28 -14.25
CA PHE A 119 2.17 10.62 -15.13
C PHE A 119 2.61 11.48 -16.32
N GLU A 120 3.42 12.52 -16.10
CA GLU A 120 3.94 13.36 -17.18
C GLU A 120 4.80 12.55 -18.16
N ARG A 121 5.72 11.73 -17.63
CA ARG A 121 6.56 10.85 -18.45
C ARG A 121 5.75 9.86 -19.27
N TYR A 122 4.65 9.36 -18.72
CA TYR A 122 3.72 8.48 -19.43
C TYR A 122 2.99 9.23 -20.55
N LEU A 123 2.49 10.43 -20.30
CA LEU A 123 1.83 11.26 -21.34
C LEU A 123 2.77 11.59 -22.50
N ILE A 124 4.03 11.93 -22.22
CA ILE A 124 5.03 12.23 -23.26
C ILE A 124 5.32 10.98 -24.11
N ALA A 125 5.24 9.78 -23.56
CA ALA A 125 5.46 8.56 -24.33
C ALA A 125 4.27 8.20 -25.23
N CYS A 126 3.04 8.56 -24.82
CA CYS A 126 1.82 8.33 -25.59
C CYS A 126 1.55 9.37 -26.70
N LEU A 127 2.31 10.47 -26.75
CA LEU A 127 2.12 11.61 -27.65
C LEU A 127 3.18 11.61 -28.77
#